data_AF-A0A1I4ZN63-F1
#
_entry.id   AF-A0A1I4ZN63-F1
#
_cell.length_a   1.000
_cell.length_b   1.000
_cell.length_c   1.000
_cell.angle_alpha   90.00
_cell.angle_beta   90.00
_cell.angle_gamma   90.00
#
_symmetry.space_group_name_H-M   'P 1'
#
loop_
_entity.id
_entity.type
_entity.pdbx_description
1 polymer ?
#
loop_
_entity_poly.entity_id
_entity_poly.type
_entity_poly.pdbx_seq_one_letter_code
_entity_poly.pdbx_strand_id
1 'polypeptide(L)'
;MIKKCYFKFLLIAPLLILSSCRETDDNNPDENYVSPYMGKWVGTYSGELNGTLILNVSKSGSMEVTRTVNNKVEEVYSASLQPNESGVINSSVSPKGFVLTGSLKTKSGTWKQYHFRGNWSVKFFPTPL
;
A
#
# COMPACT_ATOMS: atom_id res chain seq x y z
N MET A 1 -8.28 -42.60 76.76
CA MET A 1 -9.07 -43.46 75.85
C MET A 1 -10.19 -42.63 75.22
N ILE A 2 -10.17 -42.48 73.87
CA ILE A 2 -11.31 -42.28 72.92
C ILE A 2 -12.18 -41.01 73.17
N LYS A 3 -12.28 -40.00 72.28
CA LYS A 3 -12.79 -40.01 70.89
C LYS A 3 -12.24 -38.86 70.03
N LYS A 4 -12.10 -39.18 68.74
CA LYS A 4 -11.76 -38.35 67.58
C LYS A 4 -12.86 -37.31 67.27
N CYS A 5 -12.51 -36.21 66.61
CA CYS A 5 -13.11 -35.86 65.32
C CYS A 5 -12.34 -34.73 64.61
N TYR A 6 -12.05 -35.00 63.34
CA TYR A 6 -11.14 -34.30 62.47
C TYR A 6 -11.81 -33.05 61.89
N PHE A 7 -11.28 -31.87 62.18
CA PHE A 7 -11.69 -30.65 61.49
C PHE A 7 -10.84 -30.51 60.21
N LYS A 8 -11.34 -31.11 59.12
CA LYS A 8 -10.79 -30.91 57.78
C LYS A 8 -10.90 -29.42 57.44
N PHE A 9 -9.78 -28.71 57.42
CA PHE A 9 -9.71 -27.35 56.93
C PHE A 9 -10.07 -27.38 55.44
N LEU A 10 -11.20 -26.75 55.12
CA LEU A 10 -11.77 -26.65 53.79
C LEU A 10 -10.78 -25.86 52.91
N LEU A 11 -10.17 -26.57 51.96
CA LEU A 11 -9.28 -26.02 50.93
C LEU A 11 -10.02 -24.94 50.15
N ILE A 12 -9.51 -23.71 50.27
CA ILE A 12 -9.85 -22.56 49.45
C ILE A 12 -9.38 -22.86 48.02
N ALA A 13 -10.32 -23.07 47.11
CA ALA A 13 -10.10 -22.90 45.68
C ALA A 13 -9.79 -21.41 45.41
N PRO A 14 -8.88 -21.04 44.49
CA PRO A 14 -9.35 -20.99 43.10
C PRO A 14 -8.27 -21.12 41.99
N LEU A 15 -8.77 -21.02 40.75
CA LEU A 15 -8.10 -20.79 39.47
C LEU A 15 -7.55 -22.00 38.71
N LEU A 16 -8.49 -22.64 38.01
CA LEU A 16 -8.27 -23.27 36.70
C LEU A 16 -7.53 -22.31 35.77
N ILE A 17 -6.22 -22.52 35.61
CA ILE A 17 -5.46 -22.01 34.47
C ILE A 17 -5.69 -22.91 33.26
N LEU A 18 -6.83 -22.74 32.59
CA LEU A 18 -6.99 -23.19 31.22
C LEU A 18 -6.46 -22.08 30.30
N SER A 19 -5.14 -22.05 30.12
CA SER A 19 -4.55 -21.34 28.98
C SER A 19 -4.91 -22.12 27.74
N SER A 20 -6.08 -21.81 27.16
CA SER A 20 -6.41 -22.21 25.80
C SER A 20 -5.43 -21.47 24.90
N CYS A 21 -4.39 -22.17 24.44
CA CYS A 21 -3.68 -21.78 23.22
C CYS A 21 -4.73 -21.79 22.10
N ARG A 22 -5.33 -20.63 21.84
CA ARG A 22 -5.99 -20.38 20.58
C ARG A 22 -4.87 -20.39 19.54
N GLU A 23 -4.79 -21.46 18.77
CA GLU A 23 -4.13 -21.39 17.46
C GLU A 23 -4.90 -20.32 16.68
N THR A 24 -4.31 -19.14 16.59
CA THR A 24 -4.72 -18.13 15.63
C THR A 24 -4.44 -18.75 14.28
N ASP A 25 -5.48 -19.15 13.58
CA ASP A 25 -5.44 -19.44 12.15
C ASP A 25 -5.09 -18.12 11.45
N ASP A 26 -3.78 -17.86 11.36
CA ASP A 26 -3.17 -16.67 10.78
C ASP A 26 -3.17 -16.81 9.25
N ASN A 27 -4.36 -17.01 8.69
CA ASN A 27 -4.60 -16.79 7.27
C ASN A 27 -4.55 -15.28 7.04
N ASN A 28 -3.34 -14.70 7.07
CA ASN A 28 -3.09 -13.31 6.69
C ASN A 28 -3.59 -13.14 5.25
N PRO A 29 -4.72 -12.45 5.00
CA PRO A 29 -5.25 -12.27 3.65
C PRO A 29 -4.31 -11.44 2.76
N ASP A 30 -3.28 -10.83 3.36
CA ASP A 30 -2.33 -9.93 2.73
C ASP A 30 -1.15 -10.62 2.02
N GLU A 31 -0.86 -11.91 2.29
CA GLU A 31 0.30 -12.58 1.66
C GLU A 31 0.05 -12.95 0.19
N ASN A 32 -1.22 -13.18 -0.18
CA ASN A 32 -1.59 -13.60 -1.53
C ASN A 32 -2.13 -12.45 -2.40
N TYR A 33 -2.25 -11.23 -1.86
CA TYR A 33 -2.72 -10.09 -2.64
C TYR A 33 -1.68 -9.68 -3.69
N VAL A 34 -2.12 -9.62 -4.95
CA VAL A 34 -1.35 -9.06 -6.06
C VAL A 34 -2.19 -7.98 -6.71
N SER A 35 -1.76 -6.73 -6.60
CA SER A 35 -2.37 -5.59 -7.27
C SER A 35 -2.53 -5.88 -8.76
N PRO A 36 -3.75 -5.72 -9.33
CA PRO A 36 -3.99 -5.95 -10.75
C PRO A 36 -3.26 -4.93 -11.64
N TYR A 37 -2.69 -3.88 -11.04
CA TYR A 37 -1.90 -2.87 -11.72
C TYR A 37 -0.38 -3.05 -11.53
N MET A 38 0.06 -4.15 -10.90
CA MET A 38 1.48 -4.46 -10.72
C MET A 38 2.23 -4.39 -12.05
N GLY A 39 3.41 -3.78 -12.02
CA GLY A 39 4.31 -3.68 -13.16
C GLY A 39 4.65 -2.24 -13.53
N LYS A 40 5.24 -2.09 -14.72
CA LYS A 40 5.76 -0.81 -15.21
C LYS A 40 4.75 -0.12 -16.13
N TRP A 41 4.50 1.14 -15.86
CA TRP A 41 3.66 2.01 -16.67
C TRP A 41 4.48 3.19 -17.16
N VAL A 42 4.37 3.52 -18.44
CA VAL A 42 5.17 4.58 -19.05
C VAL A 42 4.26 5.50 -19.87
N GLY A 43 4.48 6.80 -19.76
CA GLY A 43 3.80 7.78 -20.58
C GLY A 43 4.28 9.19 -20.29
N THR A 44 3.39 10.17 -20.46
CA THR A 44 3.77 11.58 -20.41
C THR A 44 2.87 12.37 -19.50
N TYR A 45 3.40 13.49 -19.02
CA TYR A 45 2.63 14.59 -18.46
C TYR A 45 2.79 15.82 -19.35
N SER A 46 1.73 16.61 -19.46
CA SER A 46 1.67 17.78 -20.31
C SER A 46 0.87 18.91 -19.68
N GLY A 47 1.06 20.13 -20.16
CA GLY A 47 0.39 21.34 -19.65
C GLY A 47 1.39 22.48 -19.61
N GLU A 48 1.47 23.16 -18.48
CA GLU A 48 2.45 24.24 -18.27
C GLU A 48 3.89 23.70 -18.17
N LEU A 49 4.05 22.44 -17.72
CA LEU A 49 5.29 21.68 -17.82
C LEU A 49 5.01 20.36 -18.54
N ASN A 50 6.04 19.82 -19.19
CA ASN A 50 5.91 18.61 -20.01
C ASN A 50 7.09 17.67 -19.76
N GLY A 51 6.86 16.37 -19.87
CA GLY A 51 7.90 15.36 -19.70
C GLY A 51 7.35 13.94 -19.67
N THR A 52 8.19 12.98 -19.26
CA THR A 52 7.83 11.55 -19.20
C THR A 52 7.62 11.13 -17.74
N LEU A 53 6.64 10.26 -17.52
CA LEU A 53 6.37 9.56 -16.26
C LEU A 53 6.64 8.07 -16.43
N ILE A 54 7.29 7.50 -15.42
CA ILE A 54 7.39 6.05 -15.24
C ILE A 54 6.81 5.73 -13.86
N LEU A 55 5.84 4.83 -13.81
CA LEU A 55 5.20 4.35 -12.59
C LEU A 55 5.50 2.87 -12.43
N ASN A 56 6.26 2.50 -11.40
CA ASN A 56 6.57 1.11 -11.07
C ASN A 56 5.70 0.69 -9.88
N VAL A 57 4.74 -0.19 -10.13
CA VAL A 57 3.77 -0.66 -9.12
C VAL A 57 4.20 -2.03 -8.61
N SER A 58 4.33 -2.16 -7.28
CA SER A 58 4.64 -3.42 -6.60
C SER A 58 3.40 -4.33 -6.50
N LYS A 59 3.61 -5.58 -6.05
CA LYS A 59 2.52 -6.51 -5.69
C LYS A 59 1.53 -5.90 -4.70
N SER A 60 2.02 -5.20 -3.68
CA SER A 60 1.18 -4.58 -2.65
C SER A 60 0.43 -3.32 -3.11
N GLY A 61 0.66 -2.83 -4.34
CA GLY A 61 0.11 -1.56 -4.80
C GLY A 61 0.89 -0.32 -4.35
N SER A 62 2.04 -0.48 -3.69
CA SER A 62 3.01 0.60 -3.53
C SER A 62 3.56 0.98 -4.91
N MET A 63 3.86 2.27 -5.11
CA MET A 63 4.25 2.79 -6.42
C MET A 63 5.46 3.71 -6.30
N GLU A 64 6.48 3.47 -7.10
CA GLU A 64 7.56 4.42 -7.33
C GLU A 64 7.25 5.23 -8.60
N VAL A 65 7.32 6.55 -8.48
CA VAL A 65 7.09 7.49 -9.57
C VAL A 65 8.42 8.14 -9.95
N THR A 66 8.84 7.94 -11.19
CA THR A 66 9.98 8.65 -11.79
C THR A 66 9.46 9.70 -12.76
N ARG A 67 9.82 10.96 -12.54
CA ARG A 67 9.51 12.08 -13.43
C ARG A 67 10.78 12.53 -14.15
N THR A 68 10.66 12.74 -15.45
CA THR A 68 11.76 13.23 -16.28
C THR A 68 11.37 14.50 -17.02
N VAL A 69 12.34 15.42 -17.15
CA VAL A 69 12.24 16.66 -17.94
C VAL A 69 13.41 16.65 -18.92
N ASN A 70 13.16 16.92 -20.21
CA ASN A 70 14.21 16.93 -21.24
C ASN A 70 15.08 15.66 -21.20
N ASN A 71 14.45 14.48 -21.04
CA ASN A 71 15.09 13.17 -20.92
C ASN A 71 16.06 12.99 -19.75
N LYS A 72 16.02 13.86 -18.73
CA LYS A 72 16.78 13.72 -17.48
C LYS A 72 15.83 13.44 -16.34
N VAL A 73 16.23 12.55 -15.42
CA VAL A 73 15.48 12.30 -14.18
C VAL A 73 15.49 13.56 -13.35
N GLU A 74 14.30 14.10 -13.13
CA GLU A 74 14.09 15.33 -12.38
C GLU A 74 13.83 15.01 -10.90
N GLU A 75 13.08 13.94 -10.63
CA GLU A 75 12.83 13.40 -9.30
C GLU A 75 12.28 11.97 -9.34
N VAL A 76 12.42 11.28 -8.21
CA VAL A 76 11.82 9.97 -7.92
C VAL A 76 11.15 10.06 -6.55
N TYR A 77 9.94 9.53 -6.41
CA TYR A 77 9.21 9.56 -5.15
C TYR A 77 8.21 8.41 -5.03
N SER A 78 7.76 8.13 -3.80
CA SER A 78 6.82 7.05 -3.51
C SER A 78 5.38 7.55 -3.43
N ALA A 79 4.46 6.77 -3.98
CA ALA A 79 3.01 6.91 -3.87
C ALA A 79 2.40 5.51 -3.65
N SER A 80 1.07 5.42 -3.59
CA SER A 80 0.37 4.13 -3.50
C SER A 80 -0.93 4.17 -4.28
N LEU A 81 -1.47 2.99 -4.56
CA LEU A 81 -2.84 2.83 -5.05
C LEU A 81 -3.77 2.62 -3.85
N GLN A 82 -5.04 3.02 -4.01
CA GLN A 82 -6.07 2.65 -3.05
C GLN A 82 -6.23 1.12 -2.99
N PRO A 83 -6.45 0.54 -1.79
CA PRO A 83 -6.47 -0.91 -1.59
C PRO A 83 -7.72 -1.62 -2.18
N ASN A 84 -8.67 -0.88 -2.75
CA ASN A 84 -9.96 -1.36 -3.24
C ASN A 84 -9.96 -1.74 -4.74
N GLU A 85 -8.80 -2.05 -5.32
CA GLU A 85 -8.62 -2.38 -6.75
C GLU A 85 -9.12 -1.32 -7.76
N SER A 86 -9.51 -0.13 -7.30
CA SER A 86 -10.02 0.95 -8.15
C SER A 86 -8.96 1.52 -9.10
N GLY A 87 -7.68 1.23 -8.83
CA GLY A 87 -6.52 1.80 -9.51
C GLY A 87 -6.31 3.29 -9.22
N VAL A 88 -7.13 3.89 -8.34
CA VAL A 88 -7.00 5.30 -7.96
C VAL A 88 -5.69 5.50 -7.21
N ILE A 89 -4.95 6.52 -7.62
CA ILE A 89 -3.70 6.91 -6.98
C ILE A 89 -4.05 7.60 -5.67
N ASN A 90 -3.51 7.08 -4.56
CA ASN A 90 -3.44 7.79 -3.30
C ASN A 90 -2.28 8.78 -3.38
N SER A 91 -2.59 10.01 -3.78
CA SER A 91 -1.62 11.07 -4.11
C SER A 91 -0.66 11.35 -2.95
N SER A 92 0.64 11.39 -3.26
CA SER A 92 1.68 11.92 -2.39
C SER A 92 2.32 13.17 -3.02
N VAL A 93 2.92 14.00 -2.17
CA VAL A 93 3.67 15.18 -2.62
C VAL A 93 5.12 14.77 -2.85
N SER A 94 5.63 15.00 -4.05
CA SER A 94 7.03 14.73 -4.37
C SER A 94 7.98 15.71 -3.66
N PRO A 95 9.29 15.42 -3.60
CA PRO A 95 10.29 16.35 -3.05
C PRO A 95 10.28 17.74 -3.70
N LYS A 96 9.88 17.85 -4.97
CA LYS A 96 9.75 19.13 -5.70
C LYS A 96 8.32 19.68 -5.74
N GLY A 97 7.40 19.12 -4.96
CA GLY A 97 6.02 19.60 -4.83
C GLY A 97 5.06 19.14 -5.95
N PHE A 98 5.47 18.17 -6.77
CA PHE A 98 4.64 17.59 -7.82
C PHE A 98 3.67 16.56 -7.23
N VAL A 99 2.40 16.63 -7.62
CA VAL A 99 1.34 15.74 -7.12
C VAL A 99 0.59 15.15 -8.31
N LEU A 100 0.54 13.83 -8.40
CA LEU A 100 -0.30 13.10 -9.36
C LEU A 100 -1.67 12.80 -8.76
N THR A 101 -2.74 13.13 -9.49
CA THR A 101 -4.11 12.72 -9.20
C THR A 101 -4.66 11.95 -10.40
N GLY A 102 -5.35 10.84 -10.19
CA GLY A 102 -5.97 10.06 -11.26
C GLY A 102 -5.97 8.57 -10.95
N SER A 103 -6.01 7.74 -11.99
CA SER A 103 -6.12 6.29 -11.83
C SER A 103 -5.37 5.52 -12.93
N LEU A 104 -4.77 4.40 -12.56
CA LEU A 104 -4.22 3.44 -13.51
C LEU A 104 -5.32 2.67 -14.27
N LYS A 105 -6.55 2.62 -13.73
CA LYS A 105 -7.72 2.07 -14.44
C LYS A 105 -8.08 2.90 -15.67
N THR A 106 -8.10 4.23 -15.52
CA THR A 106 -8.32 5.18 -16.62
C THR A 106 -7.03 5.46 -17.40
N LYS A 107 -5.88 5.05 -16.86
CA LYS A 107 -4.54 5.25 -17.43
C LYS A 107 -4.19 6.73 -17.60
N SER A 108 -4.83 7.61 -16.83
CA SER A 108 -4.75 9.05 -16.98
C SER A 108 -5.20 9.81 -15.74
N GLY A 109 -4.89 11.10 -15.71
CA GLY A 109 -5.32 12.01 -14.67
C GLY A 109 -4.74 13.41 -14.82
N THR A 110 -4.68 14.14 -13.71
CA THR A 110 -4.12 15.48 -13.61
C THR A 110 -2.88 15.52 -12.73
N TRP A 111 -2.08 16.56 -12.91
CA TRP A 111 -0.96 16.85 -12.02
C TRP A 111 -0.97 18.32 -11.61
N LYS A 112 -0.37 18.61 -10.48
CA LYS A 112 -0.10 19.98 -10.02
C LYS A 112 1.29 20.10 -9.40
N GLN A 113 1.90 21.26 -9.55
CA GLN A 113 3.14 21.64 -8.88
C GLN A 113 3.14 23.15 -8.67
N TYR A 114 3.06 23.59 -7.42
CA TYR A 114 2.82 25.00 -7.08
C TYR A 114 1.58 25.56 -7.81
N HIS A 115 1.76 26.56 -8.69
CA HIS A 115 0.69 27.14 -9.51
C HIS A 115 0.50 26.42 -10.85
N PHE A 116 1.44 25.54 -11.22
CA PHE A 116 1.37 24.80 -12.48
C PHE A 116 0.48 23.58 -12.36
N ARG A 117 -0.16 23.24 -13.47
CA ARG A 117 -1.06 22.12 -13.62
C ARG A 117 -1.03 21.56 -15.04
N GLY A 118 -1.57 20.36 -15.15
CA GLY A 118 -1.79 19.74 -16.44
C GLY A 118 -2.38 18.36 -16.31
N ASN A 119 -2.23 17.59 -17.38
CA ASN A 119 -2.76 16.24 -17.52
C ASN A 119 -1.61 15.25 -17.70
N TRP A 120 -1.87 13.98 -17.39
CA TRP A 120 -0.95 12.89 -17.68
C TRP A 120 -1.70 11.68 -18.23
N SER A 121 -0.96 10.85 -18.97
CA SER A 121 -1.46 9.57 -19.48
C SER A 121 -0.32 8.56 -19.55
N VAL A 122 -0.62 7.28 -19.33
CA VAL A 122 0.35 6.18 -19.34
C VAL A 122 -0.18 4.97 -20.08
N LYS A 123 0.73 4.06 -20.43
CA LYS A 123 0.41 2.74 -20.96
C LYS A 123 1.22 1.71 -20.19
N PHE A 124 0.65 0.52 -20.00
CA PHE A 124 1.38 -0.61 -19.45
C PHE A 124 2.53 -0.96 -20.38
N PHE A 125 3.74 -0.99 -19.84
CA PHE A 125 4.94 -1.36 -20.56
C PHE A 125 5.31 -2.78 -20.13
N PRO A 126 5.00 -3.80 -20.95
CA PRO A 126 5.33 -5.17 -20.59
C PRO A 126 6.85 -5.29 -20.43
N THR A 127 7.28 -5.84 -19.30
CA THR A 127 8.65 -6.32 -19.17
C THR A 127 8.81 -7.47 -20.17
N PRO A 128 9.84 -7.47 -21.05
CA PRO A 128 10.14 -8.66 -21.85
C PRO A 128 10.34 -9.85 -20.90
N LEU A 129 9.65 -10.96 -21.20
CA LEU A 129 9.85 -12.23 -20.52
C LEU A 129 11.25 -12.78 -20.77
#